data_AF-A0A944C054-F1
#
_entry.id   AF-A0A944C054-F1
#
_cell.length_a   1.000
_cell.length_b   1.000
_cell.length_c   1.000
_cell.angle_alpha   90.00
_cell.angle_beta   90.00
_cell.angle_gamma   90.00
#
_symmetry.space_group_name_H-M   'P 1'
#
loop_
_entity.id
_entity.type
_entity.pdbx_description
1 polymer ?
#
loop_
_entity_poly.entity_id
_entity_poly.type
_entity_poly.pdbx_seq_one_letter_code
_entity_poly.pdbx_strand_id
1 'polypeptide(L)' 'MLSMILAAAPLAALGAAIGAGIAAIAAGIGIGKIGQAAMEAIARQPEATGDIRSNMIVIAALVEGVAFFALIVCILALFL' A
#
# COMPACT_ATOMS: atom_id res chain seq x y z
N MET A 1 -23.49 26.99 -10.70
CA MET A 1 -22.07 26.84 -10.27
C MET A 1 -21.97 26.24 -8.87
N LEU A 2 -22.61 26.83 -7.85
CA LEU A 2 -22.61 26.28 -6.48
C LEU A 2 -23.18 24.85 -6.37
N SER A 3 -24.27 24.55 -7.08
CA SER A 3 -24.88 23.21 -7.12
C SER A 3 -24.00 22.12 -7.73
N MET A 4 -23.16 22.46 -8.71
CA MET A 4 -22.20 21.52 -9.30
C MET A 4 -21.04 21.20 -8.35
N ILE A 5 -20.54 22.20 -7.64
CA ILE A 5 -19.48 22.01 -6.64
C ILE A 5 -19.97 21.11 -5.50
N LEU A 6 -21.20 21.31 -5.03
CA LEU A 6 -21.80 20.51 -3.97
C LEU A 6 -22.03 19.05 -4.38
N ALA A 7 -22.29 18.79 -5.67
CA ALA A 7 -22.43 17.44 -6.21
C ALA A 7 -21.08 16.71 -6.41
N ALA A 8 -19.97 17.43 -6.57
CA ALA A 8 -18.65 16.85 -6.79
C ALA A 8 -17.99 16.34 -5.50
N ALA A 9 -18.19 17.01 -4.36
CA ALA A 9 -17.56 16.63 -3.09
C ALA A 9 -17.87 15.20 -2.61
N PRO A 10 -19.14 14.71 -2.67
CA PRO A 10 -19.45 13.32 -2.34
C PRO A 10 -18.78 12.31 -3.27
N LEU A 11 -18.60 12.67 -4.54
CA LEU A 11 -18.01 11.80 -5.55
C LEU A 11 -16.50 11.67 -5.35
N ALA A 12 -15.83 12.78 -5.00
CA ALA A 12 -14.43 12.79 -4.59
C ALA A 12 -14.21 11.93 -3.34
N ALA A 13 -15.09 12.06 -2.34
CA ALA A 13 -15.04 11.25 -1.13
C ALA A 13 -15.18 9.75 -1.40
N LEU A 14 -16.12 9.37 -2.26
CA LEU A 14 -16.30 7.98 -2.67
C LEU A 14 -15.08 7.44 -3.43
N GLY A 15 -14.56 8.22 -4.39
CA GLY A 15 -13.38 7.84 -5.16
C GLY A 15 -12.14 7.67 -4.28
N ALA A 16 -11.91 8.57 -3.34
CA ALA A 16 -10.81 8.49 -2.38
C ALA A 16 -10.92 7.27 -1.45
N ALA A 17 -12.12 6.96 -0.94
CA ALA A 17 -12.35 5.80 -0.09
C ALA A 17 -12.10 4.47 -0.83
N ILE A 18 -12.60 4.37 -2.07
CA ILE A 18 -12.37 3.18 -2.92
C ILE A 18 -10.87 3.06 -3.26
N GLY A 19 -10.24 4.16 -3.68
CA GLY A 19 -8.82 4.19 -4.03
C GLY A 19 -7.93 3.77 -2.86
N ALA A 20 -8.20 4.31 -1.67
CA ALA A 20 -7.48 3.95 -0.45
C ALA A 20 -7.67 2.48 -0.08
N GLY A 21 -8.89 1.95 -0.18
CA GLY A 21 -9.18 0.54 0.08
C GLY A 21 -8.43 -0.40 -0.88
N ILE A 22 -8.43 -0.09 -2.18
CA ILE A 22 -7.70 -0.87 -3.18
C ILE A 22 -6.19 -0.81 -2.91
N ALA A 23 -5.64 0.37 -2.63
CA ALA A 23 -4.22 0.53 -2.31
C ALA A 23 -3.82 -0.29 -1.08
N ALA A 24 -4.61 -0.26 0.00
CA ALA A 24 -4.35 -1.04 1.21
C ALA A 24 -4.40 -2.55 0.94
N ILE A 25 -5.37 -3.04 0.17
CA ILE A 25 -5.47 -4.46 -0.20
C ILE A 25 -4.26 -4.88 -1.05
N ALA A 26 -3.90 -4.09 -2.06
CA ALA A 26 -2.75 -4.39 -2.93
C ALA A 26 -1.43 -4.43 -2.14
N ALA A 27 -1.22 -3.47 -1.23
CA ALA A 27 -0.06 -3.44 -0.34
C ALA A 27 -0.02 -4.67 0.58
N GLY A 28 -1.15 -5.00 1.22
CA GLY A 28 -1.26 -6.17 2.08
C GLY A 28 -0.94 -7.49 1.35
N ILE A 29 -1.43 -7.65 0.12
CA ILE A 29 -1.11 -8.81 -0.72
C ILE A 29 0.39 -8.84 -1.08
N GLY A 30 0.96 -7.69 -1.46
CA GLY A 30 2.38 -7.57 -1.80
C GLY A 30 3.29 -7.94 -0.64
N ILE A 31 3.07 -7.33 0.52
CA ILE A 31 3.85 -7.59 1.74
C ILE A 31 3.65 -9.03 2.23
N GLY A 32 2.42 -9.55 2.19
CA GLY A 32 2.14 -10.94 2.56
C GLY A 32 2.95 -11.94 1.72
N LYS A 33 3.04 -11.73 0.41
CA LYS A 33 3.86 -12.57 -0.49
C LYS A 33 5.36 -12.46 -0.18
N ILE A 34 5.85 -11.25 0.07
CA ILE A 34 7.25 -11.00 0.45
C ILE A 34 7.58 -11.76 1.74
N GLY A 35 6.72 -11.62 2.77
CA GLY A 35 6.88 -12.32 4.05
C GLY A 35 6.85 -13.83 3.90
N GLN A 36 5.89 -14.38 3.15
CA GLN A 36 5.82 -15.82 2.89
C GLN A 36 7.11 -16.33 2.21
N ALA A 37 7.56 -15.67 1.13
CA ALA A 37 8.76 -16.07 0.41
C ALA A 37 10.01 -16.01 1.29
N ALA A 38 10.12 -15.00 2.15
CA ALA A 38 11.20 -14.89 3.12
C ALA A 38 11.18 -16.01 4.15
N MET A 39 9.99 -16.36 4.69
CA MET A 39 9.86 -17.46 5.65
C MET A 39 10.20 -18.82 5.03
N GLU A 40 9.76 -19.08 3.79
CA GLU A 40 10.13 -20.29 3.05
C GLU A 40 11.65 -20.35 2.78
N ALA A 41 12.27 -19.23 2.43
CA ALA A 41 13.71 -19.15 2.21
C ALA A 41 14.49 -19.40 3.52
N ILE A 42 14.08 -18.78 4.62
CA ILE A 42 14.68 -18.99 5.95
C ILE A 42 14.56 -20.45 6.39
N ALA A 43 13.41 -21.09 6.15
CA ALA A 43 13.21 -22.50 6.48
C ALA A 43 14.16 -23.43 5.71
N ARG A 44 14.54 -23.07 4.47
CA ARG A 44 15.48 -23.83 3.63
C ARG A 44 16.95 -23.51 3.94
N GLN A 45 17.25 -22.28 4.35
CA GLN A 45 18.59 -21.75 4.56
C GLN A 45 18.66 -20.91 5.85
N PRO A 46 18.62 -21.55 7.04
CA PRO A 46 18.60 -20.84 8.31
C PRO A 46 19.86 -20.00 8.55
N GLU A 47 21.01 -20.41 8.00
CA GLU A 47 22.27 -19.67 8.05
C GLU A 47 22.22 -18.30 7.35
N ALA A 48 21.33 -18.12 6.38
CA ALA A 48 21.16 -16.87 5.63
C ALA A 48 20.04 -15.96 6.18
N THR A 49 19.52 -16.24 7.38
CA THR A 49 18.36 -15.52 7.96
C THR A 49 18.57 -14.01 8.02
N GLY A 50 19.77 -13.56 8.38
CA GLY A 50 20.10 -12.14 8.47
C GLY A 50 19.93 -11.42 7.12
N ASP A 51 20.52 -12.00 6.07
CA ASP A 51 20.49 -11.43 4.72
C ASP A 51 19.08 -11.48 4.11
N ILE A 52 18.37 -12.61 4.28
CA ILE A 52 16.99 -12.76 3.82
C ILE A 52 16.08 -11.72 4.48
N ARG A 53 16.18 -11.55 5.80
CA ARG A 53 15.37 -10.54 6.53
C ARG A 53 15.70 -9.12 6.07
N SER A 54 16.99 -8.81 5.86
CA SER A 54 17.42 -7.49 5.39
C SER A 54 16.82 -7.17 4.02
N ASN A 55 16.96 -8.09 3.06
CA ASN A 55 16.39 -7.94 1.72
C ASN A 55 14.86 -7.87 1.75
N MET A 56 14.20 -8.70 2.56
CA MET A 56 12.76 -8.69 2.76
C MET A 56 12.27 -7.30 3.22
N ILE A 57 12.94 -6.70 4.22
CA ILE A 57 12.57 -5.38 4.74
C ILE A 57 12.74 -4.30 3.68
N VAL A 58 13.83 -4.32 2.91
CA VAL A 58 14.05 -3.34 1.82
C VAL A 58 12.94 -3.42 0.79
N ILE A 59 12.59 -4.62 0.32
CA ILE A 59 11.53 -4.79 -0.67
C ILE A 59 10.16 -4.43 -0.08
N ALA A 60 9.87 -4.81 1.16
CA ALA A 60 8.64 -4.43 1.85
C ALA A 60 8.52 -2.90 1.98
N ALA A 61 9.62 -2.20 2.31
CA ALA A 61 9.65 -0.74 2.41
C ALA A 61 9.40 -0.06 1.05
N LEU A 62 9.89 -0.63 -0.06
CA LEU A 62 9.61 -0.11 -1.40
C LEU A 62 8.13 -0.24 -1.76
N VAL A 63 7.49 -1.37 -1.40
CA VAL A 63 6.04 -1.56 -1.59
C VAL A 63 5.25 -0.57 -0.73
N GLU A 64 5.64 -0.42 0.54
CA GLU A 64 4.97 0.50 1.47
C GLU A 64 5.10 1.96 1.01
N GLY A 65 6.23 2.35 0.43
CA GLY A 65 6.41 3.70 -0.14
C GLY A 65 5.39 4.04 -1.23
N VAL A 66 5.08 3.08 -2.12
CA VAL A 66 4.07 3.26 -3.17
C VAL A 66 2.66 3.29 -2.57
N ALA A 67 2.38 2.40 -1.61
CA ALA A 67 1.09 2.35 -0.92
C ALA A 67 0.78 3.65 -0.17
N PHE A 68 1.77 4.17 0.57
CA PHE A 68 1.65 5.43 1.30
C PHE A 68 1.46 6.61 0.37
N PHE A 69 2.17 6.64 -0.76
CA PHE A 69 1.95 7.65 -1.79
C PHE A 69 0.52 7.62 -2.34
N ALA A 70 -0.04 6.44 -2.61
CA ALA A 70 -1.43 6.30 -3.04
C ALA A 70 -2.43 6.82 -1.99
N LEU A 71 -2.18 6.55 -0.70
CA LEU A 71 -3.00 7.08 0.39
C LEU A 71 -2.93 8.60 0.46
N ILE A 72 -1.75 9.20 0.28
CA ILE A 72 -1.60 10.66 0.23
C ILE A 72 -2.43 11.23 -0.92
N VAL A 73 -2.38 10.65 -2.12
CA VAL A 73 -3.19 11.11 -3.26
C VAL A 73 -4.69 11.02 -2.95
N CYS A 74 -5.14 9.94 -2.33
CA CYS A 74 -6.55 9.78 -1.93
C CYS A 74 -6.97 10.83 -0.91
N ILE A 75 -6.11 11.13 0.08
CA ILE A 75 -6.35 12.18 1.07
C ILE A 75 -6.40 13.55 0.40
N LEU A 76 -5.43 13.86 -0.48
CA LEU A 76 -5.40 15.13 -1.20
C LEU A 76 -6.65 15.36 -2.06
N ALA A 77 -7.22 14.30 -2.65
CA ALA A 77 -8.47 14.38 -3.41
C ALA A 77 -9.70 14.78 -2.56
N LEU A 78 -9.61 14.70 -1.22
CA LEU A 78 -10.66 15.16 -0.31
C LEU A 78 -10.55 16.66 0.02
N PHE A 79 -9.36 17.24 -0.13
CA PHE A 79 -9.03 18.58 0.37
C PHE A 79 -8.69 19.60 -0.73
N LEU A 80 -8.33 19.13 -1.93
CA LEU A 80 -8.09 19.95 -3.13
C LEU A 80 -9.36 19.99 -3.99
#